data_AF-A0A8B9CMH4-F1
#
_entry.id   AF-A0A8B9CMH4-F1
#
_cell.length_a   1.000
_cell.length_b   1.000
_cell.length_c   1.000
_cell.angle_alpha   90.00
_cell.angle_beta   90.00
_cell.angle_gamma   90.00
#
_symmetry.space_group_name_H-M   'P 1'
#
loop_
_entity.id
_entity.type
_entity.pdbx_description
1 polymer ?
#
loop_
_entity_poly.entity_id
_entity_poly.type
_entity_poly.pdbx_seq_one_letter_code
_entity_poly.pdbx_strand_id
1 'polypeptide(L)'
;DLWAFQGAGLEENYCRNPDDDVNGPWCYTADPAIRFDYCNIPECEVECMMCNGEDYHGNVSRTESGLECQRWDAQEPHMHGYTLKHFPGKDLKMNYCRNPDGELRPWCFTTSPTKRWEYCNIPRCRERQEMTACISGHGEDYRGRIAITESGNICQHWNMQFPHKHGWIPDRYPCKYAETPHFNEYPRT
;
A
#
# COMPACT_ATOMS: atom_id res chain seq x y z
N ASP A 1 18.29 -1.96 25.34
CA ASP A 1 18.43 -3.15 24.49
C ASP A 1 19.01 -2.78 23.14
N LEU A 2 20.13 -3.42 22.77
CA LEU A 2 20.95 -3.08 21.59
C LEU A 2 20.46 -3.76 20.29
N TRP A 3 19.25 -4.32 20.28
CA TRP A 3 18.67 -5.01 19.12
C TRP A 3 17.59 -4.21 18.37
N ALA A 4 17.27 -2.97 18.80
CA ALA A 4 16.24 -2.14 18.14
C ALA A 4 16.76 -1.27 16.98
N PHE A 5 18.08 -1.12 16.81
CA PHE A 5 18.66 -0.12 15.90
C PHE A 5 19.10 -0.64 14.53
N GLN A 6 19.09 -1.96 14.32
CA GLN A 6 19.55 -2.58 13.08
C GLN A 6 18.41 -2.58 12.05
N GLY A 7 18.04 -1.38 11.59
CA GLY A 7 16.93 -1.16 10.66
C GLY A 7 16.48 0.30 10.54
N ALA A 8 16.89 1.18 11.46
CA ALA A 8 16.51 2.59 11.44
C ALA A 8 17.18 3.43 10.33
N GLY A 9 18.05 2.80 9.51
CA GLY A 9 18.71 3.46 8.38
C GLY A 9 19.58 4.64 8.78
N LEU A 10 20.21 4.61 9.97
CA LEU A 10 21.06 5.67 10.53
C LEU A 10 22.42 5.76 9.80
N GLU A 11 22.36 5.99 8.49
CA GLU A 11 23.50 6.15 7.61
C GLU A 11 23.92 7.62 7.58
N GLU A 12 25.22 7.87 7.71
CA GLU A 12 25.82 9.20 7.68
C GLU A 12 25.17 10.16 8.72
N ASN A 13 24.90 11.40 8.32
CA ASN A 13 24.27 12.45 9.11
C ASN A 13 22.85 12.77 8.60
N TYR A 14 22.21 11.84 7.91
CA TYR A 14 20.89 12.07 7.33
C TYR A 14 19.79 12.07 8.39
N CYS A 15 18.77 12.91 8.20
CA CYS A 15 17.60 12.94 9.06
C CYS A 15 16.85 11.61 9.02
N ARG A 16 16.46 11.09 10.18
CA ARG A 16 15.71 9.84 10.35
C ARG A 16 14.70 9.99 11.47
N ASN A 17 13.73 9.08 11.54
CA ASN A 17 12.78 9.01 12.64
C ASN A 17 12.89 7.65 13.36
N PRO A 18 14.01 7.40 14.07
CA PRO A 18 14.28 6.08 14.66
C PRO A 18 13.35 5.72 15.82
N ASP A 19 12.65 6.68 16.39
CA ASP A 19 11.82 6.58 17.59
C ASP A 19 10.32 6.78 17.33
N ASP A 20 9.91 6.83 16.05
CA ASP A 20 8.52 7.06 15.62
C ASP A 20 7.94 8.36 16.23
N ASP A 21 8.77 9.41 16.31
CA ASP A 21 8.36 10.72 16.79
C ASP A 21 7.29 11.31 15.85
N VAL A 22 6.18 11.72 16.43
CA VAL A 22 5.03 12.32 15.73
C VAL A 22 5.37 13.61 14.99
N ASN A 23 6.45 14.28 15.38
CA ASN A 23 6.94 15.52 14.74
C ASN A 23 7.77 15.24 13.48
N GLY A 24 8.12 13.98 13.22
CA GLY A 24 8.81 13.56 12.01
C GLY A 24 10.34 13.45 12.16
N PRO A 25 11.07 13.31 11.03
CA PRO A 25 12.50 13.01 11.07
C PRO A 25 13.36 14.15 11.63
N TRP A 26 14.39 13.77 12.39
CA TRP A 26 15.31 14.67 13.07
C TRP A 26 16.76 14.18 12.95
N CYS A 27 17.72 14.99 13.37
CA CYS A 27 19.11 14.57 13.54
C CYS A 27 19.80 15.29 14.71
N TYR A 28 20.90 14.73 15.20
CA TYR A 28 21.81 15.46 16.10
C TYR A 28 22.50 16.58 15.31
N THR A 29 22.56 17.78 15.88
CA THR A 29 23.16 18.92 15.17
C THR A 29 24.67 19.02 15.43
N ALA A 30 25.38 19.75 14.58
CA ALA A 30 26.79 20.07 14.79
C ALA A 30 27.01 21.26 15.74
N ASP A 31 25.95 21.97 16.12
CA ASP A 31 25.99 23.07 17.07
C ASP A 31 26.07 22.53 18.50
N PRO A 32 27.13 22.81 19.29
CA PRO A 32 27.24 22.35 20.67
C PRO A 32 26.11 22.83 21.60
N ALA A 33 25.40 23.89 21.23
CA ALA A 33 24.26 24.39 22.00
C ALA A 33 22.94 23.66 21.69
N ILE A 34 22.82 23.02 20.52
CA ILE A 34 21.59 22.40 20.05
C ILE A 34 21.82 20.90 19.88
N ARG A 35 21.32 20.11 20.84
CA ARG A 35 21.54 18.66 20.84
C ARG A 35 20.95 17.99 19.59
N PHE A 36 19.70 18.28 19.25
CA PHE A 36 19.03 17.76 18.06
C PHE A 36 17.99 18.78 17.57
N ASP A 37 17.58 18.67 16.31
CA ASP A 37 16.49 19.47 15.74
C ASP A 37 15.78 18.69 14.62
N TYR A 38 14.56 19.10 14.29
CA TYR A 38 13.71 18.49 13.27
C TYR A 38 14.07 18.96 11.86
N CYS A 39 13.87 18.09 10.88
CA CYS A 39 14.18 18.38 9.49
C CYS A 39 12.92 18.73 8.68
N ASN A 40 13.01 19.77 7.85
CA ASN A 40 11.94 20.15 6.93
C ASN A 40 11.99 19.29 5.66
N ILE A 41 11.46 18.07 5.74
CA ILE A 41 11.40 17.14 4.61
C ILE A 41 10.06 17.33 3.88
N PRO A 42 10.07 17.59 2.56
CA PRO A 42 8.83 17.66 1.77
C PRO A 42 8.06 16.35 1.83
N GLU A 43 6.73 16.42 1.98
CA GLU A 43 5.87 15.24 1.80
C GLU A 43 5.98 14.74 0.35
N CYS A 44 6.08 13.42 0.14
CA CYS A 44 6.15 12.85 -1.20
C CYS A 44 4.84 13.11 -1.96
N GLU A 45 4.93 13.69 -3.16
CA GLU A 45 3.80 13.72 -4.10
C GLU A 45 3.62 12.34 -4.73
N VAL A 46 2.67 11.57 -4.21
CA VAL A 46 2.36 10.22 -4.69
C VAL A 46 1.24 10.29 -5.72
N GLU A 47 1.60 10.23 -7.00
CA GLU A 47 0.64 10.27 -8.11
C GLU A 47 -0.05 8.92 -8.38
N CYS A 48 0.57 7.81 -8.00
CA CYS A 48 0.11 6.46 -8.33
C CYS A 48 0.10 5.55 -7.10
N MET A 49 -0.72 4.49 -7.15
CA MET A 49 -0.76 3.48 -6.10
C MET A 49 0.12 2.28 -6.46
N MET A 50 0.80 1.76 -5.45
CA MET A 50 1.42 0.44 -5.47
C MET A 50 0.38 -0.59 -5.03
N CYS A 51 0.45 -1.81 -5.56
CA CYS A 51 -0.39 -2.91 -5.10
C CYS A 51 -1.90 -2.60 -5.12
N ASN A 52 -2.59 -2.85 -4.01
CA ASN A 52 -3.99 -2.48 -3.75
C ASN A 52 -4.11 -1.10 -3.07
N GLY A 53 -3.01 -0.36 -2.93
CA GLY A 53 -2.99 1.01 -2.41
C GLY A 53 -3.20 1.14 -0.90
N GLU A 54 -2.88 0.11 -0.10
CA GLU A 54 -2.89 0.23 1.38
C GLU A 54 -1.95 1.33 1.89
N ASP A 55 -0.81 1.51 1.22
CA ASP A 55 0.19 2.55 1.52
C ASP A 55 0.06 3.77 0.59
N TYR A 56 -1.10 3.95 -0.03
CA TYR A 56 -1.32 5.11 -0.90
C TYR A 56 -1.52 6.38 -0.07
N HIS A 57 -0.56 7.31 -0.17
CA HIS A 57 -0.55 8.58 0.55
C HIS A 57 -0.86 9.81 -0.32
N GLY A 58 -1.29 9.61 -1.58
CA GLY A 58 -1.61 10.73 -2.48
C GLY A 58 -2.88 11.51 -2.09
N ASN A 59 -3.21 12.52 -2.88
CA ASN A 59 -4.24 13.53 -2.58
C ASN A 59 -5.53 13.41 -3.41
N VAL A 60 -5.72 12.30 -4.15
CA VAL A 60 -6.95 12.06 -4.91
C VAL A 60 -8.15 12.07 -3.95
N SER A 61 -9.15 12.90 -4.24
CA SER A 61 -10.32 13.17 -3.38
C SER A 61 -11.65 13.04 -4.12
N ARG A 62 -11.64 12.37 -5.28
CA ARG A 62 -12.82 12.05 -6.08
C ARG A 62 -12.86 10.58 -6.44
N THR A 63 -14.07 10.03 -6.46
CA THR A 63 -14.32 8.63 -6.80
C THR A 63 -14.23 8.39 -8.32
N GLU A 64 -14.26 7.13 -8.74
CA GLU A 64 -14.26 6.72 -10.16
C GLU A 64 -15.42 7.34 -10.96
N SER A 65 -16.59 7.51 -10.35
CA SER A 65 -17.72 8.21 -10.96
C SER A 65 -17.67 9.74 -10.83
N GLY A 66 -16.61 10.29 -10.23
CA GLY A 66 -16.37 11.73 -10.07
C GLY A 66 -17.03 12.36 -8.84
N LEU A 67 -17.62 11.57 -7.95
CA LEU A 67 -18.21 12.07 -6.70
C LEU A 67 -17.11 12.57 -5.76
N GLU A 68 -17.39 13.67 -5.07
CA GLU A 68 -16.49 14.20 -4.07
C GLU A 68 -16.47 13.29 -2.83
N CYS A 69 -15.28 13.05 -2.30
CA CYS A 69 -15.12 12.27 -1.10
C CYS A 69 -15.58 13.07 0.14
N GLN A 70 -16.32 12.41 1.03
CA GLN A 70 -16.56 12.88 2.38
C GLN A 70 -15.24 12.82 3.18
N ARG A 71 -15.02 13.82 4.03
CA ARG A 71 -13.85 13.82 4.92
C ARG A 71 -13.93 12.66 5.91
N TRP A 72 -12.79 12.03 6.20
CA TRP A 72 -12.72 10.92 7.15
C TRP A 72 -13.06 11.32 8.59
N ASP A 73 -12.88 12.60 8.94
CA ASP A 73 -13.27 13.15 10.24
C ASP A 73 -14.74 13.61 10.30
N ALA A 74 -15.45 13.61 9.16
CA ALA A 74 -16.86 13.97 9.09
C ALA A 74 -17.75 12.74 9.29
N GLN A 75 -18.92 12.95 9.89
CA GLN A 75 -19.93 11.91 10.10
C GLN A 75 -21.21 12.14 9.28
N GLU A 76 -21.17 13.09 8.35
CA GLU A 76 -22.26 13.40 7.41
C GLU A 76 -21.71 13.52 5.98
N PRO A 77 -22.46 13.09 4.95
CA PRO A 77 -23.79 12.45 5.02
C PRO A 77 -23.74 11.00 5.54
N HIS A 78 -22.58 10.35 5.55
CA HIS A 78 -22.45 8.95 5.96
C HIS A 78 -21.71 8.83 7.28
N MET A 79 -22.42 8.44 8.34
CA MET A 79 -21.78 8.04 9.59
C MET A 79 -20.93 6.77 9.39
N HIS A 80 -19.74 6.72 9.96
CA HIS A 80 -18.83 5.58 9.81
C HIS A 80 -17.79 5.44 10.94
N GLY A 81 -17.26 4.23 11.11
CA GLY A 81 -16.26 3.90 12.13
C GLY A 81 -14.79 4.14 11.75
N TYR A 82 -14.51 4.52 10.51
CA TYR A 82 -13.15 4.77 9.99
C TYR A 82 -12.58 6.08 10.53
N THR A 83 -12.05 6.03 11.75
CA THR A 83 -11.43 7.16 12.44
C THR A 83 -9.98 6.81 12.78
N LEU A 84 -9.13 7.82 12.98
CA LEU A 84 -7.73 7.61 13.41
C LEU A 84 -7.62 6.83 14.72
N LYS A 85 -8.67 6.82 15.55
CA LYS A 85 -8.75 6.00 16.77
C LYS A 85 -8.86 4.51 16.48
N HIS A 86 -9.63 4.13 15.45
CA HIS A 86 -9.83 2.71 15.10
C HIS A 86 -8.83 2.21 14.05
N PHE A 87 -8.32 3.12 13.22
CA PHE A 87 -7.35 2.83 12.16
C PHE A 87 -6.12 3.75 12.29
N PRO A 88 -5.32 3.59 13.37
CA PRO A 88 -4.09 4.35 13.53
C PRO A 88 -3.10 4.03 12.40
N GLY A 89 -2.31 5.00 11.98
CA GLY A 89 -1.31 4.84 10.92
C GLY A 89 -1.87 4.66 9.51
N LYS A 90 -3.20 4.61 9.31
CA LYS A 90 -3.82 4.48 7.97
C LYS A 90 -3.99 5.79 7.21
N ASP A 91 -3.34 6.87 7.69
CA ASP A 91 -3.29 8.18 7.03
C ASP A 91 -4.65 8.68 6.54
N LEU A 92 -5.69 8.56 7.38
CA LEU A 92 -7.06 9.01 7.09
C LEU A 92 -7.18 10.55 7.15
N LYS A 93 -6.37 11.25 6.34
CA LYS A 93 -6.29 12.71 6.24
C LYS A 93 -7.34 13.26 5.28
N MET A 94 -7.93 14.40 5.64
CA MET A 94 -8.87 15.15 4.82
C MET A 94 -9.98 14.25 4.26
N ASN A 95 -10.21 14.28 2.95
CA ASN A 95 -11.10 13.40 2.21
C ASN A 95 -10.34 12.60 1.14
N TYR A 96 -9.06 12.34 1.34
CA TYR A 96 -8.26 11.63 0.34
C TYR A 96 -8.59 10.14 0.31
N CYS A 97 -8.59 9.54 -0.87
CA CYS A 97 -8.86 8.13 -1.05
C CYS A 97 -7.81 7.27 -0.32
N ARG A 98 -8.26 6.28 0.46
CA ARG A 98 -7.40 5.40 1.26
C ARG A 98 -7.91 3.96 1.19
N ASN A 99 -7.06 3.01 1.53
CA ASN A 99 -7.43 1.60 1.67
C ASN A 99 -7.08 1.10 3.09
N PRO A 100 -7.86 1.49 4.12
CA PRO A 100 -7.54 1.18 5.51
C PRO A 100 -7.83 -0.29 5.90
N ASP A 101 -8.62 -1.01 5.10
CA ASP A 101 -9.23 -2.30 5.43
C ASP A 101 -8.88 -3.45 4.48
N GLY A 102 -7.90 -3.24 3.59
CA GLY A 102 -7.41 -4.28 2.66
C GLY A 102 -8.39 -4.60 1.54
N GLU A 103 -9.21 -3.62 1.17
CA GLU A 103 -10.09 -3.68 0.03
C GLU A 103 -9.29 -3.75 -1.30
N LEU A 104 -9.95 -3.94 -2.44
CA LEU A 104 -9.26 -4.12 -3.73
C LEU A 104 -8.43 -2.91 -4.17
N ARG A 105 -8.88 -1.69 -3.84
CA ARG A 105 -8.27 -0.41 -4.23
C ARG A 105 -8.64 0.66 -3.21
N PRO A 106 -7.94 1.81 -3.18
CA PRO A 106 -8.33 2.93 -2.35
C PRO A 106 -9.73 3.43 -2.70
N TRP A 107 -10.45 3.81 -1.66
CA TRP A 107 -11.85 4.22 -1.70
C TRP A 107 -12.07 5.38 -0.73
N CYS A 108 -13.27 5.96 -0.79
CA CYS A 108 -13.70 6.95 0.19
C CYS A 108 -15.23 6.87 0.39
N PHE A 109 -15.71 7.38 1.53
CA PHE A 109 -17.12 7.76 1.65
C PHE A 109 -17.41 8.91 0.69
N THR A 110 -18.62 9.01 0.15
CA THR A 110 -18.95 10.08 -0.82
C THR A 110 -19.82 11.16 -0.18
N THR A 111 -19.80 12.37 -0.71
CA THR A 111 -20.75 13.43 -0.31
C THR A 111 -22.16 13.22 -0.87
N SER A 112 -22.37 12.19 -1.71
CA SER A 112 -23.70 11.84 -2.22
C SER A 112 -24.49 11.06 -1.17
N PRO A 113 -25.72 11.48 -0.82
CA PRO A 113 -26.53 10.78 0.18
C PRO A 113 -26.99 9.39 -0.29
N THR A 114 -26.97 9.11 -1.60
CA THR A 114 -27.44 7.84 -2.16
C THR A 114 -26.32 6.83 -2.41
N LYS A 115 -25.06 7.24 -2.31
CA LYS A 115 -23.90 6.37 -2.52
C LYS A 115 -22.95 6.47 -1.35
N ARG A 116 -23.02 5.50 -0.45
CA ARG A 116 -22.27 5.52 0.81
C ARG A 116 -20.76 5.65 0.60
N TRP A 117 -20.20 4.84 -0.28
CA TRP A 117 -18.77 4.84 -0.59
C TRP A 117 -18.56 4.39 -2.04
N GLU A 118 -17.36 4.66 -2.57
CA GLU A 118 -16.95 4.19 -3.89
C GLU A 118 -15.42 4.14 -3.99
N TYR A 119 -14.92 3.27 -4.88
CA TYR A 119 -13.52 3.26 -5.29
C TYR A 119 -13.09 4.56 -5.96
N CYS A 120 -11.81 4.87 -5.82
CA CYS A 120 -11.17 5.96 -6.54
C CYS A 120 -10.37 5.45 -7.73
N ASN A 121 -10.32 6.25 -8.79
CA ASN A 121 -9.54 5.94 -9.97
C ASN A 121 -8.10 6.46 -9.83
N ILE A 122 -7.28 5.72 -9.10
CA ILE A 122 -5.85 6.04 -8.90
C ILE A 122 -5.02 5.16 -9.85
N PRO A 123 -4.10 5.73 -10.65
CA PRO A 123 -3.27 4.96 -11.55
C PRO A 123 -2.34 4.03 -10.77
N ARG A 124 -2.08 2.83 -11.29
CA ARG A 124 -1.05 1.95 -10.72
C ARG A 124 0.34 2.39 -11.18
N CYS A 125 1.30 2.41 -10.26
CA CYS A 125 2.68 2.67 -10.61
C CYS A 125 3.22 1.53 -11.50
N ARG A 126 4.12 1.85 -12.43
CA ARG A 126 4.83 0.84 -13.24
C ARG A 126 5.97 0.28 -12.42
N GLU A 127 5.80 -0.91 -11.85
CA GLU A 127 6.90 -1.63 -11.22
C GLU A 127 7.81 -2.29 -12.27
N ARG A 128 9.13 -2.18 -12.06
CA ARG A 128 10.12 -3.14 -12.55
C ARG A 128 10.36 -4.13 -11.42
N GLN A 129 9.66 -5.27 -11.42
CA GLN A 129 9.99 -6.34 -10.48
C GLN A 129 11.18 -7.13 -11.03
N GLU A 130 12.30 -7.12 -10.30
CA GLU A 130 13.40 -8.05 -10.52
C GLU A 130 12.91 -9.45 -10.17
N MET A 131 12.80 -10.31 -11.18
CA MET A 131 12.24 -11.66 -11.01
C MET A 131 13.33 -12.64 -10.57
N THR A 132 13.22 -13.19 -9.36
CA THR A 132 14.05 -14.34 -8.95
C THR A 132 13.33 -15.67 -9.20
N ALA A 133 14.02 -16.58 -9.88
CA ALA A 133 13.54 -17.94 -10.16
C ALA A 133 13.91 -18.96 -9.07
N CYS A 134 14.57 -18.54 -7.99
CA CYS A 134 14.95 -19.37 -6.85
C CYS A 134 14.45 -18.77 -5.53
N ILE A 135 14.32 -19.62 -4.51
CA ILE A 135 13.83 -19.22 -3.18
C ILE A 135 14.99 -18.60 -2.39
N SER A 136 14.76 -17.39 -1.87
CA SER A 136 15.60 -16.75 -0.84
C SER A 136 14.78 -16.57 0.44
N GLY A 137 15.37 -16.85 1.60
CA GLY A 137 14.64 -16.77 2.88
C GLY A 137 13.35 -17.60 2.88
N HIS A 138 12.20 -16.94 3.09
CA HIS A 138 10.88 -17.56 3.08
C HIS A 138 10.17 -17.55 1.70
N GLY A 139 10.84 -17.05 0.65
CA GLY A 139 10.32 -17.08 -0.72
C GLY A 139 9.25 -16.04 -1.05
N GLU A 140 9.16 -14.94 -0.31
CA GLU A 140 8.21 -13.84 -0.61
C GLU A 140 8.48 -13.15 -1.95
N ASP A 141 9.74 -13.18 -2.38
CA ASP A 141 10.27 -12.64 -3.63
C ASP A 141 10.29 -13.67 -4.76
N TYR A 142 9.98 -14.95 -4.49
CA TYR A 142 9.96 -15.99 -5.51
C TYR A 142 8.93 -15.65 -6.60
N ARG A 143 9.40 -15.61 -7.85
CA ARG A 143 8.58 -15.37 -9.06
C ARG A 143 8.80 -16.44 -10.13
N GLY A 144 9.28 -17.63 -9.74
CA GLY A 144 9.40 -18.79 -10.63
C GLY A 144 8.05 -19.42 -11.00
N ARG A 145 8.08 -20.46 -11.82
CA ARG A 145 6.88 -21.07 -12.45
C ARG A 145 6.54 -22.48 -11.96
N ILE A 146 7.11 -22.91 -10.83
CA ILE A 146 6.82 -24.25 -10.29
C ILE A 146 5.37 -24.28 -9.78
N ALA A 147 4.57 -25.21 -10.32
CA ALA A 147 3.14 -25.36 -10.03
C ALA A 147 2.77 -26.79 -9.57
N ILE A 148 3.73 -27.46 -8.91
CA ILE A 148 3.56 -28.80 -8.34
C ILE A 148 4.13 -28.76 -6.91
N THR A 149 3.40 -29.30 -5.95
CA THR A 149 3.78 -29.39 -4.53
C THR A 149 4.85 -30.46 -4.30
N GLU A 150 5.52 -30.43 -3.14
CA GLU A 150 6.52 -31.43 -2.74
C GLU A 150 5.99 -32.87 -2.80
N SER A 151 4.72 -33.07 -2.45
CA SER A 151 4.05 -34.38 -2.52
C SER A 151 3.49 -34.73 -3.90
N GLY A 152 3.75 -33.92 -4.94
CA GLY A 152 3.36 -34.19 -6.32
C GLY A 152 1.96 -33.73 -6.74
N ASN A 153 1.22 -32.99 -5.90
CA ASN A 153 -0.09 -32.44 -6.27
C ASN A 153 0.06 -31.20 -7.16
N ILE A 154 -0.80 -31.07 -8.18
CA ILE A 154 -0.87 -29.91 -9.08
C ILE A 154 -1.51 -28.72 -8.34
N CYS A 155 -0.91 -27.53 -8.48
CA CYS A 155 -1.44 -26.31 -7.88
C CYS A 155 -2.75 -25.86 -8.54
N GLN A 156 -3.71 -25.45 -7.72
CA GLN A 156 -4.89 -24.71 -8.17
C GLN A 156 -4.47 -23.31 -8.65
N HIS A 157 -5.04 -22.84 -9.77
CA HIS A 157 -4.84 -21.47 -10.21
C HIS A 157 -5.38 -20.46 -9.18
N TRP A 158 -4.60 -19.43 -8.86
CA TRP A 158 -4.96 -18.43 -7.85
C TRP A 158 -6.22 -17.60 -8.18
N ASN A 159 -6.60 -17.50 -9.45
CA ASN A 159 -7.85 -16.84 -9.87
C ASN A 159 -9.08 -17.76 -9.82
N MET A 160 -8.92 -19.04 -9.46
CA MET A 160 -10.01 -20.01 -9.37
C MET A 160 -10.46 -20.20 -7.93
N GLN A 161 -11.76 -20.43 -7.73
CA GLN A 161 -12.37 -20.70 -6.41
C GLN A 161 -12.80 -22.17 -6.26
N PHE A 162 -12.25 -23.04 -7.10
CA PHE A 162 -12.53 -24.47 -7.14
C PHE A 162 -11.24 -25.24 -7.49
N PRO A 163 -10.96 -26.40 -6.85
CA PRO A 163 -11.77 -27.09 -5.85
C PRO A 163 -11.82 -26.42 -4.47
N HIS A 164 -10.88 -25.53 -4.16
CA HIS A 164 -10.80 -24.87 -2.86
C HIS A 164 -11.13 -23.38 -2.96
N LYS A 165 -12.06 -22.89 -2.15
CA LYS A 165 -12.35 -21.46 -2.02
C LYS A 165 -11.31 -20.80 -1.13
N HIS A 166 -10.81 -19.63 -1.50
CA HIS A 166 -9.81 -18.88 -0.74
C HIS A 166 -9.84 -17.37 -1.04
N GLY A 167 -9.33 -16.56 -0.11
CA GLY A 167 -9.22 -15.10 -0.28
C GLY A 167 -7.99 -14.62 -1.07
N TRP A 168 -7.06 -15.53 -1.39
CA TRP A 168 -5.82 -15.26 -2.14
C TRP A 168 -6.08 -15.11 -3.63
N ILE A 169 -6.64 -13.98 -4.03
CA ILE A 169 -6.97 -13.67 -5.43
C ILE A 169 -6.06 -12.56 -5.99
N PRO A 170 -5.72 -12.60 -7.29
CA PRO A 170 -4.88 -11.59 -7.96
C PRO A 170 -5.26 -10.15 -7.69
N ASP A 171 -6.56 -9.83 -7.74
CA ASP A 171 -7.04 -8.47 -7.59
C ASP A 171 -6.85 -7.90 -6.19
N ARG A 172 -6.84 -8.77 -5.16
CA ARG A 172 -6.65 -8.36 -3.76
C ARG A 172 -5.17 -8.19 -3.41
N TYR A 173 -4.27 -8.98 -4.01
CA TYR A 173 -2.83 -8.91 -3.74
C TYR A 173 -1.98 -8.67 -5.00
N PRO A 174 -2.26 -7.63 -5.79
CA PRO A 174 -1.67 -7.46 -7.12
C PRO A 174 -0.13 -7.44 -7.15
N CYS A 175 0.55 -7.03 -6.08
CA CYS A 175 2.02 -7.10 -5.98
C CYS A 175 2.59 -8.50 -5.70
N LYS A 176 1.77 -9.41 -5.14
CA LYS A 176 2.13 -10.83 -4.99
C LYS A 176 1.90 -11.58 -6.31
N TYR A 177 1.03 -11.06 -7.17
CA TYR A 177 0.62 -11.66 -8.44
C TYR A 177 1.05 -10.83 -9.65
N ALA A 178 2.08 -9.99 -9.53
CA ALA A 178 2.64 -9.28 -10.67
C ALA A 178 3.20 -10.31 -11.65
N GLU A 179 2.33 -10.82 -12.52
CA GLU A 179 2.72 -11.64 -13.64
C GLU A 179 3.63 -10.78 -14.52
N THR A 180 4.69 -11.41 -15.02
CA THR A 180 5.32 -11.00 -16.27
C THR A 180 4.27 -10.45 -17.22
N PRO A 181 4.49 -9.27 -17.83
CA PRO A 181 3.48 -8.63 -18.67
C PRO A 181 2.87 -9.68 -19.58
N HIS A 182 1.53 -9.73 -19.60
CA HIS A 182 0.74 -10.49 -20.56
C HIS A 182 1.42 -10.39 -21.94
N PHE A 183 2.19 -11.40 -22.31
CA PHE A 183 2.44 -11.67 -23.71
C PHE A 183 1.09 -12.17 -24.20
N ASN A 184 0.29 -11.22 -24.69
CA ASN A 184 -0.90 -11.52 -25.44
C ASN A 184 -0.56 -12.62 -26.45
N GLU A 185 -1.34 -13.67 -26.33
CA GLU A 185 -1.50 -14.77 -27.25
C GLU A 185 -1.38 -14.34 -28.72
N TYR A 186 -0.47 -15.02 -29.41
CA TYR A 186 -0.38 -15.35 -30.84
C TYR A 186 -0.46 -14.22 -31.91
N PRO A 187 0.45 -14.22 -32.91
CA PRO A 187 0.16 -13.54 -34.17
C PRO A 187 -1.05 -14.21 -34.83
N ARG A 188 -2.07 -13.41 -35.13
CA ARG A 188 -3.13 -13.78 -36.09
C ARG A 188 -2.49 -13.82 -37.49
N THR A 189 -2.57 -15.02 -38.09
CA THR A 189 -2.32 -15.40 -39.50
C THR A 189 -0.96 -15.09 -40.10
#